data_AF-A0A963ML97-F1
#
_entry.id   AF-A0A963ML97-F1
#
_cell.length_a   1.000
_cell.length_b   1.000
_cell.length_c   1.000
_cell.angle_alpha   90.00
_cell.angle_beta   90.00
_cell.angle_gamma   90.00
#
_symmetry.space_group_name_H-M   'P 1'
#
loop_
_entity.id
_entity.type
_entity.pdbx_description
1 polymer ?
#
loop_
_entity_poly.entity_id
_entity_poly.type
_entity_poly.pdbx_seq_one_letter_code
_entity_poly.pdbx_strand_id
1 'polypeptide(L)'
;MSHHEIILSAPRDLADGGAPAILQRSDEDFIEAVLASLRDAKGRVALRHSLARAAAVAVGTDSRPRSRRGGRDLFDKLRAASRQLGLAGGRVADEPAVPNAQERVEAVRRAAEGVQVLKLFQPIQRQFNLAVMEARCDTPGEPRIDPTRVDSAGMVIRRLVRDAGGREVKQGWMRAGESLKGWAHIATAADGASSGNRHDPEALRRLARPTTGQAVLDREVSALLAAQDDALLNESVVPMFLAPPDVCQAAAATLFYGLIPTTSSEKAEAGAPAFDDTAFGPTSDDFKAHLVGPLAGLADVFPRPGRALTPDLAAIAGNPADPDRSAMKRLLLLLRQLAVEFDAFADGA
;
A
#
# COMPACT_ATOMS: atom_id res chain seq x y z
N MET A 1 32.83 19.76 -1.45
CA MET A 1 31.43 19.91 -0.99
C MET A 1 31.00 18.55 -0.47
N SER A 2 30.66 18.44 0.82
CA SER A 2 30.08 17.21 1.37
C SER A 2 28.68 17.04 0.80
N HIS A 3 28.43 15.92 0.12
CA HIS A 3 27.08 15.53 -0.26
C HIS A 3 26.40 14.98 1.00
N HIS A 4 25.45 15.73 1.55
CA HIS A 4 24.63 15.27 2.68
C HIS A 4 23.47 14.43 2.16
N GLU A 5 23.15 13.34 2.87
CA GLU A 5 22.04 12.48 2.49
C GLU A 5 20.72 13.14 2.87
N ILE A 6 19.80 13.20 1.91
CA ILE A 6 18.44 13.68 2.12
C ILE A 6 17.57 12.48 2.46
N ILE A 7 16.92 12.55 3.61
CA ILE A 7 15.98 11.53 4.08
C ILE A 7 14.55 12.03 3.87
N LEU A 8 13.76 11.26 3.15
CA LEU A 8 12.31 11.46 3.03
C LEU A 8 11.60 10.57 4.05
N SER A 9 10.71 11.15 4.86
CA SER A 9 9.97 10.41 5.90
C SER A 9 8.76 11.19 6.39
N ALA A 10 7.92 10.60 7.24
CA ALA A 10 6.78 11.30 7.82
C ALA A 10 7.23 12.59 8.55
N PRO A 11 6.42 13.68 8.50
CA PRO A 11 6.69 14.89 9.25
C PRO A 11 6.90 14.62 10.74
N ARG A 12 7.87 15.32 11.34
CA ARG A 12 8.08 15.25 12.79
C ARG A 12 6.79 15.56 13.53
N ASP A 13 6.59 14.89 14.66
CA ASP A 13 5.39 15.00 15.49
C ASP A 13 4.10 14.47 14.83
N LEU A 14 4.10 14.09 13.54
CA LEU A 14 2.92 13.52 12.89
C LEU A 14 2.90 11.99 12.96
N ALA A 15 3.95 11.30 12.50
CA ALA A 15 4.04 9.85 12.58
C ALA A 15 5.49 9.40 12.77
N ASP A 16 5.66 8.29 13.48
CA ASP A 16 6.97 7.68 13.70
C ASP A 16 7.30 6.73 12.55
N GLY A 17 8.51 6.86 12.01
CA GLY A 17 9.04 5.93 11.01
C GLY A 17 9.47 6.59 9.71
N GLY A 18 9.99 5.76 8.82
CA GLY A 18 10.52 6.19 7.52
C GLY A 18 9.49 6.32 6.41
N ALA A 19 8.27 5.82 6.62
CA ALA A 19 7.20 5.85 5.64
C ALA A 19 6.56 7.24 5.55
N PRO A 20 5.91 7.60 4.42
CA PRO A 20 5.04 8.76 4.36
C PRO A 20 3.88 8.66 5.36
N ALA A 21 3.45 9.79 5.92
CA ALA A 21 2.23 9.84 6.71
C ALA A 21 1.03 9.86 5.74
N ILE A 22 0.11 8.90 5.87
CA ILE A 22 -1.11 8.86 5.06
C ILE A 22 -2.28 9.35 5.90
N LEU A 23 -2.90 10.45 5.49
CA LEU A 23 -4.06 11.07 6.15
C LEU A 23 -5.35 10.73 5.40
N GLN A 24 -6.42 10.43 6.13
CA GLN A 24 -7.77 10.19 5.61
C GLN A 24 -8.66 11.37 5.96
N ARG A 25 -9.23 12.02 4.95
CA ARG A 25 -10.03 13.24 5.07
C ARG A 25 -11.35 13.11 4.35
N SER A 26 -12.40 13.74 4.88
CA SER A 26 -13.75 13.69 4.31
C SER A 26 -14.37 15.07 4.12
N ASP A 27 -13.66 16.11 4.52
CA ASP A 27 -14.01 17.51 4.38
C ASP A 27 -13.64 18.05 2.99
N GLU A 28 -14.33 19.09 2.51
CA GLU A 28 -14.16 19.65 1.16
C GLU A 28 -12.85 20.47 1.03
N ASP A 29 -12.44 21.18 2.09
CA ASP A 29 -11.24 22.05 2.12
C ASP A 29 -10.04 21.40 2.85
N PHE A 30 -9.96 20.07 2.78
CA PHE A 30 -9.02 19.31 3.61
C PHE A 30 -7.55 19.65 3.36
N ILE A 31 -7.19 20.05 2.15
CA ILE A 31 -5.80 20.42 1.82
C ILE A 31 -5.39 21.67 2.61
N GLU A 32 -6.20 22.72 2.59
CA GLU A 32 -5.92 23.96 3.32
C GLU A 32 -5.87 23.70 4.83
N ALA A 33 -6.81 22.92 5.35
CA ALA A 33 -6.85 22.55 6.76
C ALA A 33 -5.64 21.71 7.20
N VAL A 34 -5.17 20.80 6.35
CA VAL A 34 -3.93 20.03 6.61
C VAL A 34 -2.73 20.96 6.57
N LEU A 35 -2.58 21.79 5.55
CA LEU A 35 -1.45 22.73 5.43
C LEU A 35 -1.38 23.70 6.61
N ALA A 36 -2.52 24.22 7.06
CA ALA A 36 -2.60 25.05 8.26
C ALA A 36 -2.11 24.28 9.50
N SER A 37 -2.51 23.02 9.64
CA SER A 37 -2.12 22.17 10.77
C SER A 37 -0.65 21.73 10.70
N LEU A 38 -0.03 21.71 9.52
CA LEU A 38 1.39 21.36 9.37
C LEU A 38 2.35 22.46 9.84
N ARG A 39 1.88 23.71 9.97
CA ARG A 39 2.69 24.89 10.32
C ARG A 39 3.39 24.77 11.67
N ASP A 40 2.83 24.04 12.62
CA ASP A 40 3.39 23.91 13.97
C ASP A 40 3.24 22.49 14.55
N ALA A 41 3.98 22.20 15.62
CA ALA A 41 3.99 20.88 16.24
C ALA A 41 2.62 20.49 16.83
N LYS A 42 1.85 21.44 17.36
CA LYS A 42 0.55 21.17 17.97
C LYS A 42 -0.46 20.74 16.90
N GLY A 43 -0.47 21.41 15.75
CA GLY A 43 -1.29 21.03 14.60
C GLY A 43 -0.91 19.66 14.04
N ARG A 44 0.40 19.34 13.95
CA ARG A 44 0.87 18.01 13.53
C ARG A 44 0.44 16.90 14.48
N VAL A 45 0.49 17.16 15.79
CA VAL A 45 -0.04 16.21 16.79
C VAL A 45 -1.54 16.01 16.62
N ALA A 46 -2.31 17.08 16.35
CA ALA A 46 -3.75 16.97 16.11
C ALA A 46 -4.08 16.14 14.85
N LEU A 47 -3.27 16.24 13.79
CA LEU A 47 -3.42 15.47 12.56
C LEU A 47 -3.23 13.96 12.75
N ARG A 48 -2.64 13.49 13.87
CA ARG A 48 -2.53 12.05 14.18
C ARG A 48 -3.89 11.34 14.17
N HIS A 49 -4.95 12.03 14.56
CA HIS A 49 -6.31 11.48 14.52
C HIS A 49 -6.82 11.21 13.10
N SER A 50 -6.23 11.87 12.10
CA SER A 50 -6.54 11.67 10.68
C SER A 50 -5.65 10.63 10.01
N LEU A 51 -4.69 10.01 10.72
CA LEU A 51 -3.85 8.96 10.11
C LEU A 51 -4.71 7.78 9.67
N ALA A 52 -4.40 7.27 8.47
CA ALA A 52 -4.99 6.05 7.95
C ALA A 52 -4.79 4.92 8.95
N ARG A 53 -5.87 4.19 9.22
CA ARG A 53 -5.84 3.12 10.22
C ARG A 53 -5.40 1.82 9.58
N ALA A 54 -4.55 1.09 10.30
CA ALA A 54 -4.32 -0.32 10.02
C ALA A 54 -5.66 -1.05 10.08
N ALA A 55 -6.01 -1.74 9.00
CA ALA A 55 -7.10 -2.68 9.00
C ALA A 55 -6.54 -4.08 9.21
N ALA A 56 -7.22 -4.87 10.04
CA ALA A 56 -7.18 -6.31 9.87
C ALA A 56 -7.85 -6.59 8.53
N VAL A 57 -7.06 -6.66 7.47
CA VAL A 57 -7.57 -7.15 6.19
C VAL A 57 -8.03 -8.58 6.45
N ALA A 58 -9.30 -8.87 6.17
CA ALA A 58 -9.72 -10.23 5.92
C ALA A 58 -8.88 -10.66 4.72
N VAL A 59 -7.78 -11.36 5.00
CA VAL A 59 -6.84 -11.79 4.00
C VAL A 59 -7.61 -12.76 3.11
N GLY A 60 -8.19 -12.25 2.03
CA GLY A 60 -8.53 -13.04 0.85
C GLY A 60 -7.23 -13.43 0.17
N THR A 61 -6.43 -14.26 0.83
CA THR A 61 -5.39 -15.04 0.17
C THR A 61 -5.93 -16.45 0.07
N ASP A 62 -5.78 -17.03 -1.11
CA ASP A 62 -5.96 -18.45 -1.42
C ASP A 62 -4.97 -19.37 -0.70
N SER A 63 -4.56 -19.01 0.50
CA SER A 63 -3.63 -19.79 1.30
C SER A 63 -3.85 -19.48 2.77
N ARG A 64 -4.40 -20.48 3.47
CA ARG A 64 -4.50 -20.50 4.93
C ARG A 64 -3.09 -20.42 5.54
N PRO A 65 -2.79 -19.46 6.43
CA PRO A 65 -1.60 -19.57 7.25
C PRO A 65 -1.82 -20.64 8.33
N ARG A 66 -0.99 -21.69 8.33
CA ARG A 66 -0.91 -22.65 9.44
C ARG A 66 -0.34 -21.95 10.67
N SER A 67 -1.17 -21.71 11.68
CA SER A 67 -0.71 -21.20 12.97
C SER A 67 0.18 -22.24 13.67
N ARG A 68 1.49 -22.00 13.76
CA ARG A 68 2.35 -22.63 14.75
C ARG A 68 2.38 -21.72 15.99
N ARG A 69 1.58 -22.02 17.00
CA ARG A 69 1.73 -21.42 18.35
C ARG A 69 3.01 -21.98 18.97
N GLY A 70 4.09 -21.21 18.94
CA GLY A 70 5.30 -21.50 19.71
C GLY A 70 5.24 -20.81 21.07
N GLY A 71 5.33 -21.57 22.17
CA GLY A 71 5.29 -21.06 23.55
C GLY A 71 6.41 -20.09 23.95
N ARG A 72 7.31 -19.72 23.03
CA ARG A 72 8.36 -18.71 23.24
C ARG A 72 7.83 -17.28 23.25
N ASP A 73 6.74 -17.01 22.51
CA ASP A 73 6.16 -15.67 22.38
C ASP A 73 5.52 -15.16 23.69
N LEU A 74 5.03 -16.08 24.53
CA LEU A 74 4.50 -15.75 25.86
C LEU A 74 5.62 -15.41 26.85
N PHE A 75 6.76 -16.11 26.76
CA PHE A 75 7.93 -15.88 27.62
C PHE A 75 8.61 -14.55 27.31
N ASP A 76 8.69 -14.15 26.03
CA ASP A 76 9.28 -12.86 25.66
C ASP A 76 8.37 -11.68 26.03
N LYS A 77 7.04 -11.86 25.97
CA LYS A 77 6.07 -10.88 26.50
C LYS A 77 6.15 -10.72 28.02
N LEU A 78 6.32 -11.80 28.77
CA LEU A 78 6.51 -11.76 30.23
C LEU A 78 7.85 -11.10 30.61
N ARG A 79 8.91 -11.34 29.83
CA ARG A 79 10.24 -10.72 30.04
C ARG A 79 10.25 -9.22 29.67
N ALA A 80 9.42 -8.79 28.72
CA ALA A 80 9.23 -7.37 28.42
C ALA A 80 8.46 -6.65 29.52
N ALA A 81 7.41 -7.28 30.07
CA ALA A 81 6.63 -6.74 31.18
C ALA A 81 7.45 -6.59 32.48
N SER A 82 8.38 -7.51 32.75
CA SER A 82 9.26 -7.42 33.93
C SER A 82 10.23 -6.22 33.87
N ARG A 83 10.61 -5.75 32.67
CA ARG A 83 11.46 -4.57 32.47
C ARG A 83 10.71 -3.25 32.68
N GLN A 84 9.40 -3.23 32.47
CA GLN A 84 8.55 -2.06 32.72
C GLN A 84 8.22 -1.87 34.21
N LEU A 85 8.42 -2.89 35.05
CA LEU A 85 8.06 -2.85 36.47
C LEU A 85 9.20 -2.40 37.41
N GLY A 86 10.31 -1.88 36.89
CA GLY A 86 11.25 -1.04 37.66
C GLY A 86 11.94 -1.72 38.87
N LEU A 87 12.11 -3.04 38.88
CA LEU A 87 12.81 -3.77 39.94
C LEU A 87 14.17 -4.29 39.45
N ALA A 88 15.14 -3.38 39.32
CA ALA A 88 16.56 -3.61 39.59
C ALA A 88 17.38 -2.36 39.23
N GLY A 89 17.92 -1.71 40.27
CA GLY A 89 19.23 -1.04 40.28
C GLY A 89 19.50 0.03 39.23
N GLY A 90 19.46 1.29 39.68
CA GLY A 90 19.83 2.46 38.89
C GLY A 90 21.21 2.35 38.23
N ARG A 91 21.23 2.67 36.93
CA ARG A 91 22.36 3.31 36.27
C ARG A 91 21.81 4.49 35.49
N VAL A 92 22.49 5.62 35.63
CA VAL A 92 22.26 6.85 34.87
C VAL A 92 22.21 6.47 33.39
N ALA A 93 21.14 6.85 32.70
CA ALA A 93 21.00 6.61 31.28
C ALA A 93 22.08 7.40 30.55
N ASP A 94 22.95 6.71 29.81
CA ASP A 94 23.74 7.33 28.75
C ASP A 94 22.80 7.98 27.73
N GLU A 95 23.20 9.13 27.20
CA GLU A 95 22.49 9.81 26.11
C GLU A 95 22.15 8.82 24.99
N PRO A 96 20.92 8.85 24.45
CA PRO A 96 20.54 7.93 23.39
C PRO A 96 21.42 8.18 22.17
N ALA A 97 22.23 7.17 21.82
CA ALA A 97 23.05 7.18 20.62
C ALA A 97 22.18 7.50 19.40
N VAL A 98 22.56 8.54 18.67
CA VAL A 98 21.90 8.95 17.44
C VAL A 98 22.10 7.83 16.42
N PRO A 99 21.04 7.12 15.97
CA PRO A 99 21.20 5.98 15.07
C PRO A 99 21.78 6.44 13.74
N ASN A 100 22.70 5.64 13.19
CA ASN A 100 23.41 5.96 11.96
C ASN A 100 22.46 5.90 10.73
N ALA A 101 22.88 6.47 9.59
CA ALA A 101 22.05 6.56 8.38
C ALA A 101 21.56 5.17 7.90
N GLN A 102 22.41 4.15 7.99
CA GLN A 102 22.07 2.78 7.58
C GLN A 102 21.02 2.14 8.49
N GLU A 103 21.10 2.36 9.81
CA GLU A 103 20.13 1.88 10.79
C GLU A 103 18.77 2.56 10.64
N ARG A 104 18.75 3.85 10.26
CA ARG A 104 17.51 4.58 9.97
C ARG A 104 16.86 4.11 8.68
N VAL A 105 17.65 3.90 7.63
CA VAL A 105 17.20 3.31 6.37
C VAL A 105 16.68 1.90 6.58
N GLU A 106 17.35 1.10 7.40
CA GLU A 106 16.90 -0.24 7.80
C GLU A 106 15.61 -0.17 8.63
N ALA A 107 15.43 0.86 9.46
CA ALA A 107 14.18 1.11 10.18
C ALA A 107 13.06 1.59 9.25
N VAL A 108 13.37 2.39 8.22
CA VAL A 108 12.43 2.75 7.13
C VAL A 108 12.01 1.48 6.40
N ARG A 109 12.97 0.61 6.07
CA ARG A 109 12.71 -0.69 5.43
C ARG A 109 11.86 -1.57 6.32
N ARG A 110 12.21 -1.73 7.60
CA ARG A 110 11.42 -2.51 8.57
C ARG A 110 10.05 -1.91 8.87
N ALA A 111 9.88 -0.59 8.77
CA ALA A 111 8.57 0.05 8.85
C ALA A 111 7.72 -0.20 7.59
N ALA A 112 8.36 -0.25 6.41
CA ALA A 112 7.71 -0.66 5.16
C ALA A 112 7.40 -2.17 5.11
N GLU A 113 8.25 -3.00 5.73
CA GLU A 113 8.06 -4.45 5.93
C GLU A 113 7.12 -4.75 7.10
N GLY A 114 6.93 -3.80 8.02
CA GLY A 114 5.98 -3.85 9.11
C GLY A 114 4.58 -3.74 8.54
N VAL A 115 4.02 -4.89 8.14
CA VAL A 115 2.73 -5.08 7.48
C VAL A 115 1.58 -4.48 8.30
N GLN A 116 1.46 -3.14 8.29
CA GLN A 116 0.21 -2.46 8.59
C GLN A 116 -0.49 -2.28 7.26
N VAL A 117 -1.39 -3.22 6.94
CA VAL A 117 -2.22 -3.05 5.75
C VAL A 117 -3.21 -1.93 6.05
N LEU A 118 -2.99 -0.78 5.45
CA LEU A 118 -3.87 0.37 5.57
C LEU A 118 -5.09 0.18 4.67
N LYS A 119 -6.28 0.38 5.22
CA LYS A 119 -7.50 0.42 4.39
C LYS A 119 -7.68 1.82 3.83
N LEU A 120 -7.42 1.97 2.54
CA LEU A 120 -7.69 3.22 1.82
C LEU A 120 -9.07 3.17 1.18
N PHE A 121 -9.75 4.30 1.17
CA PHE A 121 -11.11 4.43 0.67
C PHE A 121 -11.13 5.11 -0.70
N GLN A 122 -12.17 4.87 -1.47
CA GLN A 122 -12.38 5.51 -2.77
C GLN A 122 -13.08 6.86 -2.59
N PRO A 123 -12.84 7.86 -3.46
CA PRO A 123 -13.49 9.16 -3.37
C PRO A 123 -15.03 9.10 -3.39
N ILE A 124 -15.62 8.05 -3.98
CA ILE A 124 -17.09 7.82 -3.95
C ILE A 124 -17.63 7.67 -2.52
N GLN A 125 -16.78 7.28 -1.57
CA GLN A 125 -17.10 7.18 -0.15
C GLN A 125 -16.88 8.52 0.58
N ARG A 126 -16.65 9.62 -0.16
CA ARG A 126 -16.28 10.94 0.34
C ARG A 126 -15.07 10.90 1.26
N GLN A 127 -14.08 10.07 0.90
CA GLN A 127 -12.84 9.95 1.64
C GLN A 127 -11.65 10.06 0.69
N PHE A 128 -10.76 10.99 1.01
CA PHE A 128 -9.54 11.30 0.29
C PHE A 128 -8.34 10.85 1.11
N ASN A 129 -7.34 10.29 0.44
CA ASN A 129 -6.12 9.81 1.07
C ASN A 129 -4.98 10.74 0.63
N LEU A 130 -4.36 11.42 1.59
CA LEU A 130 -3.31 12.39 1.36
C LEU A 130 -1.99 11.85 1.94
N ALA A 131 -0.98 11.66 1.09
CA ALA A 131 0.38 11.38 1.52
C ALA A 131 1.06 12.70 1.91
N VAL A 132 1.72 12.72 3.07
CA VAL A 132 2.50 13.86 3.55
C VAL A 132 3.90 13.37 3.95
N MET A 133 4.92 14.11 3.50
CA MET A 133 6.32 13.82 3.76
C MET A 133 7.10 15.07 4.14
N GLU A 134 8.17 14.87 4.89
CA GLU A 134 9.18 15.88 5.18
C GLU A 134 10.51 15.41 4.60
N ALA A 135 11.21 16.31 3.92
CA ALA A 135 12.58 16.10 3.51
C ALA A 135 13.54 16.70 4.53
N ARG A 136 14.46 15.86 5.00
CA ARG A 136 15.37 16.19 6.10
C ARG A 136 16.82 15.95 5.69
N CYS A 137 17.70 16.86 6.11
CA CYS A 137 19.13 16.58 6.15
C CYS A 137 19.41 15.61 7.32
N ASP A 138 20.34 14.68 7.12
CA ASP A 138 20.82 13.75 8.15
C ASP A 138 21.56 14.43 9.31
N THR A 139 22.07 15.64 9.08
CA THR A 139 22.92 16.39 10.00
C THR A 139 22.09 17.38 10.83
N PRO A 140 22.06 17.25 12.17
CA PRO A 140 21.37 18.19 13.05
C PRO A 140 21.93 19.62 12.91
N GLY A 141 21.04 20.61 12.69
CA GLY A 141 21.41 22.03 12.60
C GLY A 141 21.65 22.56 11.19
N GLU A 142 21.73 21.70 10.18
CA GLU A 142 21.90 22.10 8.77
C GLU A 142 20.55 22.32 8.05
N PRO A 143 20.49 23.21 7.05
CA PRO A 143 19.24 23.78 6.58
C PRO A 143 18.36 22.76 5.86
N ARG A 144 17.05 22.95 6.02
CA ARG A 144 16.00 22.38 5.18
C ARG A 144 16.39 22.50 3.70
N ILE A 145 15.96 21.54 2.87
CA ILE A 145 16.14 21.64 1.41
C ILE A 145 15.56 22.98 0.96
N ASP A 146 16.37 23.77 0.27
CA ASP A 146 15.88 25.00 -0.37
C ASP A 146 14.75 24.61 -1.33
N PRO A 147 13.51 25.05 -1.06
CA PRO A 147 12.37 24.64 -1.88
C PRO A 147 12.51 25.09 -3.34
N THR A 148 13.30 26.13 -3.62
CA THR A 148 13.56 26.62 -4.98
C THR A 148 14.53 25.73 -5.77
N ARG A 149 15.26 24.83 -5.09
CA ARG A 149 16.18 23.85 -5.71
C ARG A 149 15.51 22.52 -6.05
N VAL A 150 14.23 22.36 -5.72
CA VAL A 150 13.46 21.16 -6.06
C VAL A 150 12.99 21.28 -7.50
N ASP A 151 13.55 20.45 -8.38
CA ASP A 151 13.16 20.38 -9.80
C ASP A 151 11.77 19.75 -9.98
N SER A 152 11.53 18.61 -9.32
CA SER A 152 10.24 17.91 -9.33
C SER A 152 10.07 17.03 -8.10
N ALA A 153 8.81 16.69 -7.78
CA ALA A 153 8.46 15.75 -6.72
C ALA A 153 7.28 14.88 -7.16
N GLY A 154 7.34 13.59 -6.83
CA GLY A 154 6.31 12.63 -7.20
C GLY A 154 6.36 11.38 -6.34
N MET A 155 5.25 10.63 -6.34
CA MET A 155 5.14 9.31 -5.74
C MET A 155 4.80 8.28 -6.80
N VAL A 156 5.23 7.04 -6.58
CA VAL A 156 4.89 5.89 -7.41
C VAL A 156 4.13 4.87 -6.57
N ILE A 157 3.21 4.16 -7.20
CA ILE A 157 2.46 3.08 -6.55
C ILE A 157 3.06 1.75 -7.00
N ARG A 158 3.51 0.97 -6.02
CA ARG A 158 4.07 -0.37 -6.22
C ARG A 158 3.25 -1.37 -5.44
N ARG A 159 2.98 -2.53 -6.03
CA ARG A 159 2.32 -3.65 -5.38
C ARG A 159 3.31 -4.76 -5.03
N LEU A 160 3.05 -5.46 -3.94
CA LEU A 160 3.76 -6.66 -3.52
C LEU A 160 2.91 -7.88 -3.89
N VAL A 161 3.42 -8.75 -4.75
CA VAL A 161 2.75 -9.99 -5.17
C VAL A 161 3.62 -11.16 -4.74
N ARG A 162 3.01 -12.27 -4.33
CA ARG A 162 3.75 -13.52 -4.11
C ARG A 162 3.75 -14.33 -5.41
N ASP A 163 4.93 -14.73 -5.87
CA ASP A 163 5.05 -15.64 -7.00
C ASP A 163 4.63 -17.08 -6.62
N ALA A 164 4.59 -17.96 -7.61
CA ALA A 164 4.26 -19.38 -7.40
C ALA A 164 5.22 -20.10 -6.44
N GLY A 165 6.44 -19.58 -6.24
CA GLY A 165 7.42 -20.06 -5.27
C GLY A 165 7.26 -19.44 -3.87
N GLY A 166 6.25 -18.59 -3.66
CA GLY A 166 5.99 -17.89 -2.41
C GLY A 166 6.92 -16.71 -2.14
N ARG A 167 7.79 -16.33 -3.08
CA ARG A 167 8.69 -15.18 -2.98
C ARG A 167 7.90 -13.90 -3.26
N GLU A 168 8.14 -12.88 -2.45
CA GLU A 168 7.56 -11.56 -2.68
C GLU A 168 8.28 -10.84 -3.82
N VAL A 169 7.48 -10.40 -4.77
CA VAL A 169 7.86 -9.76 -6.02
C VAL A 169 7.23 -8.37 -6.04
N LYS A 170 8.06 -7.36 -6.29
CA LYS A 170 7.61 -5.98 -6.42
C LYS A 170 7.22 -5.71 -7.86
N GLN A 171 6.04 -5.13 -8.05
CA GLN A 171 5.60 -4.69 -9.37
C GLN A 171 5.22 -3.21 -9.34
N GLY A 172 5.68 -2.47 -10.34
CA GLY A 172 5.33 -1.07 -10.57
C GLY A 172 4.27 -0.96 -11.66
N TRP A 173 3.47 0.10 -11.60
CA TRP A 173 2.58 0.45 -12.71
C TRP A 173 3.41 1.16 -13.78
N MET A 174 3.60 0.52 -14.93
CA MET A 174 4.58 0.91 -15.95
C MET A 174 3.94 1.46 -17.23
N ARG A 175 4.63 2.42 -17.85
CA ARG A 175 4.30 3.01 -19.15
C ARG A 175 5.51 3.01 -20.10
N ALA A 176 5.26 2.94 -21.39
CA ALA A 176 6.25 3.10 -22.45
C ALA A 176 5.86 4.32 -23.30
N GLY A 177 6.54 5.45 -23.07
CA GLY A 177 6.07 6.74 -23.60
C GLY A 177 4.66 7.05 -23.09
N GLU A 178 3.73 7.26 -24.02
CA GLU A 178 2.30 7.52 -23.74
C GLU A 178 1.47 6.23 -23.56
N SER A 179 2.02 5.05 -23.90
CA SER A 179 1.28 3.77 -23.83
C SER A 179 1.40 3.15 -22.45
N LEU A 180 0.27 2.78 -21.85
CA LEU A 180 0.23 2.08 -20.56
C LEU A 180 0.46 0.57 -20.75
N LYS A 181 1.53 0.04 -20.15
CA LYS A 181 1.87 -1.39 -20.21
C LYS A 181 1.23 -2.19 -19.08
N GLY A 182 1.03 -1.58 -17.92
CA GLY A 182 0.42 -2.21 -16.76
C GLY A 182 1.44 -2.61 -15.70
N TRP A 183 1.14 -3.63 -14.89
CA TRP A 183 2.01 -4.05 -13.79
C TRP A 183 3.21 -4.84 -14.31
N ALA A 184 4.43 -4.31 -14.15
CA ALA A 184 5.67 -4.97 -14.56
C ALA A 184 6.66 -5.10 -13.39
N HIS A 185 7.66 -5.96 -13.53
CA HIS A 185 8.56 -6.32 -12.44
C HIS A 185 9.55 -5.18 -12.15
N ILE A 186 9.75 -4.87 -10.87
CA ILE A 186 10.84 -3.98 -10.43
C ILE A 186 11.96 -4.86 -9.89
N ALA A 187 13.12 -4.82 -10.54
CA ALA A 187 14.27 -5.63 -10.18
C ALA A 187 14.57 -5.56 -8.66
N THR A 188 14.63 -6.72 -8.00
CA THR A 188 14.77 -6.84 -6.53
C THR A 188 16.09 -6.25 -6.01
N ALA A 189 17.10 -6.11 -6.88
CA ALA A 189 18.36 -5.42 -6.57
C ALA A 189 18.20 -3.91 -6.36
N ALA A 190 17.00 -3.37 -6.60
CA ALA A 190 16.64 -2.03 -6.15
C ALA A 190 16.52 -1.99 -4.62
N ASP A 191 16.14 -3.06 -3.91
CA ASP A 191 15.76 -2.96 -2.49
C ASP A 191 16.89 -2.72 -1.47
N GLY A 192 18.14 -2.63 -1.93
CA GLY A 192 19.23 -2.10 -1.12
C GLY A 192 19.33 -0.60 -1.36
N ALA A 193 19.32 0.19 -0.29
CA ALA A 193 19.56 1.65 -0.28
C ALA A 193 21.00 2.04 -0.72
N SER A 194 21.46 1.45 -1.81
CA SER A 194 22.67 1.86 -2.48
C SER A 194 22.32 3.13 -3.24
N SER A 195 22.76 4.25 -2.69
CA SER A 195 22.73 5.58 -3.31
C SER A 195 22.88 5.49 -4.85
N GLY A 196 21.95 6.12 -5.55
CA GLY A 196 21.95 6.20 -7.01
C GLY A 196 20.56 6.18 -7.63
N ASN A 197 20.50 6.49 -8.92
CA ASN A 197 19.26 6.64 -9.68
C ASN A 197 18.51 5.32 -9.92
N ARG A 198 18.91 4.19 -9.32
CA ARG A 198 18.30 2.86 -9.57
C ARG A 198 16.83 2.76 -9.20
N HIS A 199 16.32 3.68 -8.39
CA HIS A 199 14.92 3.78 -7.99
C HIS A 199 14.14 4.87 -8.71
N ASP A 200 14.79 5.60 -9.61
CA ASP A 200 14.17 6.70 -10.32
C ASP A 200 12.98 6.17 -11.14
N PRO A 201 11.80 6.81 -11.10
CA PRO A 201 10.68 6.38 -11.94
C PRO A 201 11.00 6.44 -13.44
N GLU A 202 11.92 7.31 -13.87
CA GLU A 202 12.34 7.43 -15.27
C GLU A 202 13.43 6.41 -15.63
N ALA A 203 13.14 5.57 -16.63
CA ALA A 203 14.04 4.53 -17.10
C ALA A 203 15.41 5.07 -17.52
N LEU A 204 15.45 6.20 -18.24
CA LEU A 204 16.70 6.80 -18.69
C LEU A 204 17.58 7.25 -17.51
N ARG A 205 16.97 7.80 -16.44
CA ARG A 205 17.70 8.18 -15.23
C ARG A 205 18.19 6.95 -14.47
N ARG A 206 17.39 5.87 -14.42
CA ARG A 206 17.82 4.58 -13.83
C ARG A 206 19.00 3.96 -14.56
N LEU A 207 18.99 4.02 -15.89
CA LEU A 207 20.02 3.45 -16.75
C LEU A 207 21.27 4.34 -16.81
N ALA A 208 21.16 5.63 -16.50
CA ALA A 208 22.29 6.53 -16.42
C ALA A 208 23.27 6.05 -15.33
N ARG A 209 24.46 5.63 -15.77
CA ARG A 209 25.58 5.26 -14.89
C ARG A 209 26.76 6.19 -15.12
N PRO A 210 27.63 6.37 -14.11
CA PRO A 210 28.93 6.97 -14.33
C PRO A 210 29.67 6.20 -15.42
N THR A 211 30.24 6.93 -16.38
CA THR A 211 31.00 6.36 -17.49
C THR A 211 32.28 5.72 -16.96
N THR A 212 32.66 4.56 -17.50
CA THR A 212 33.95 3.92 -17.22
C THR A 212 35.11 4.65 -17.89
N GLY A 213 34.82 5.57 -18.83
CA GLY A 213 35.80 6.30 -19.65
C GLY A 213 36.22 5.54 -20.90
N GLN A 214 35.68 4.32 -21.10
CA GLN A 214 35.91 3.49 -22.28
C GLN A 214 34.60 3.38 -23.08
N ALA A 215 34.51 4.11 -24.19
CA ALA A 215 33.28 4.26 -24.95
C ALA A 215 32.66 2.93 -25.42
N VAL A 216 33.48 1.93 -25.75
CA VAL A 216 33.00 0.59 -26.15
C VAL A 216 32.35 -0.11 -24.96
N LEU A 217 33.00 -0.13 -23.79
CA LEU A 217 32.44 -0.75 -22.59
C LEU A 217 31.17 -0.04 -22.12
N ASP A 218 31.17 1.29 -22.15
CA ASP A 218 30.00 2.09 -21.77
C ASP A 218 28.80 1.79 -22.69
N ARG A 219 29.05 1.60 -24.00
CA ARG A 219 28.02 1.21 -24.98
C ARG A 219 27.51 -0.22 -24.74
N GLU A 220 28.40 -1.19 -24.55
CA GLU A 220 28.04 -2.59 -24.31
C GLU A 220 27.24 -2.77 -23.01
N VAL A 221 27.66 -2.10 -21.93
CA VAL A 221 26.94 -2.13 -20.65
C VAL A 221 25.55 -1.50 -20.81
N SER A 222 25.45 -0.37 -21.51
CA SER A 222 24.16 0.28 -21.76
C SER A 222 23.22 -0.62 -22.57
N ALA A 223 23.74 -1.30 -23.61
CA ALA A 223 22.97 -2.23 -24.43
C ALA A 223 22.49 -3.45 -23.63
N LEU A 224 23.36 -4.05 -22.80
CA LEU A 224 23.02 -5.17 -21.93
C LEU A 224 21.94 -4.80 -20.91
N LEU A 225 22.00 -3.59 -20.34
CA LEU A 225 21.00 -3.13 -19.38
C LEU A 225 19.66 -2.83 -20.06
N ALA A 226 19.68 -2.22 -21.25
CA ALA A 226 18.47 -1.91 -22.02
C ALA A 226 17.78 -3.15 -22.60
N ALA A 227 18.48 -4.28 -22.72
CA ALA A 227 17.95 -5.53 -23.25
C ALA A 227 17.01 -6.29 -22.28
N GLN A 228 16.85 -5.83 -21.03
CA GLN A 228 15.89 -6.44 -20.10
C GLN A 228 14.46 -5.96 -20.45
N ASP A 229 13.48 -6.87 -20.43
CA ASP A 229 12.12 -6.63 -20.92
C ASP A 229 11.42 -5.39 -20.32
N ASP A 230 11.77 -5.04 -19.07
CA ASP A 230 11.18 -3.90 -18.35
C ASP A 230 12.15 -2.70 -18.17
N ALA A 231 13.38 -2.76 -18.70
CA ALA A 231 14.42 -1.76 -18.41
C ALA A 231 14.09 -0.35 -18.92
N LEU A 232 13.38 -0.26 -20.04
CA LEU A 232 13.04 1.00 -20.72
C LEU A 232 11.66 1.55 -20.32
N LEU A 233 10.95 0.87 -19.41
CA LEU A 233 9.63 1.29 -18.96
C LEU A 233 9.71 2.37 -17.88
N ASN A 234 8.92 3.44 -17.98
CA ASN A 234 8.82 4.43 -16.91
C ASN A 234 7.75 3.99 -15.90
N GLU A 235 7.99 4.23 -14.61
CA GLU A 235 6.93 4.08 -13.61
C GLU A 235 5.91 5.23 -13.75
N SER A 236 4.64 4.93 -13.47
CA SER A 236 3.62 5.95 -13.42
C SER A 236 3.76 6.80 -12.16
N VAL A 237 4.06 8.08 -12.36
CA VAL A 237 4.28 9.05 -11.28
C VAL A 237 2.99 9.82 -11.01
N VAL A 238 2.57 9.81 -9.75
CA VAL A 238 1.54 10.70 -9.22
C VAL A 238 2.26 11.92 -8.65
N PRO A 239 1.89 13.16 -9.06
CA PRO A 239 2.60 14.35 -8.63
C PRO A 239 2.50 14.54 -7.12
N MET A 240 3.61 14.99 -6.52
CA MET A 240 3.63 15.55 -5.18
C MET A 240 3.95 17.02 -5.26
N PHE A 241 3.32 17.80 -4.40
CA PHE A 241 3.45 19.23 -4.33
C PHE A 241 4.26 19.61 -3.11
N LEU A 242 5.16 20.55 -3.30
CA LEU A 242 5.82 21.25 -2.21
C LEU A 242 4.76 22.10 -1.46
N ALA A 243 4.79 22.07 -0.13
CA ALA A 243 3.93 22.93 0.68
C ALA A 243 4.28 24.41 0.44
N PRO A 244 3.28 25.33 0.52
CA PRO A 244 3.52 26.75 0.31
C PRO A 244 4.71 27.30 1.13
N PRO A 245 5.45 28.29 0.62
CA PRO A 245 6.66 28.80 1.27
C PRO A 245 6.41 29.28 2.70
N ASP A 246 5.26 29.88 2.99
CA ASP A 246 4.91 30.35 4.33
C ASP A 246 4.68 29.18 5.32
N VAL A 247 4.13 28.06 4.85
CA VAL A 247 3.97 26.82 5.63
C VAL A 247 5.34 26.20 5.92
N CYS A 248 6.21 26.09 4.92
CA CYS A 248 7.57 25.57 5.10
C CYS A 248 8.42 26.46 6.01
N GLN A 249 8.22 27.78 5.93
CA GLN A 249 8.86 28.75 6.82
C GLN A 249 8.38 28.59 8.27
N ALA A 250 7.06 28.55 8.49
CA ALA A 250 6.47 28.39 9.81
C ALA A 250 6.86 27.04 10.46
N ALA A 251 6.83 25.96 9.69
CA ALA A 251 7.18 24.63 10.16
C ALA A 251 8.70 24.41 10.31
N ALA A 252 9.53 25.34 9.82
CA ALA A 252 10.97 25.20 9.69
C ALA A 252 11.41 23.90 8.97
N ALA A 253 10.61 23.45 8.00
CA ALA A 253 10.76 22.16 7.33
C ALA A 253 10.35 22.22 5.85
N THR A 254 10.92 21.35 5.01
CA THR A 254 10.50 21.21 3.60
C THR A 254 9.51 20.07 3.51
N LEU A 255 8.23 20.43 3.31
CA LEU A 255 7.11 19.50 3.36
C LEU A 255 6.56 19.25 1.95
N PHE A 256 6.21 18.00 1.68
CA PHE A 256 5.56 17.57 0.45
C PHE A 256 4.22 16.93 0.75
N TYR A 257 3.24 17.14 -0.11
CA TYR A 257 1.94 16.49 -0.03
C TYR A 257 1.46 16.03 -1.41
N GLY A 258 0.69 14.96 -1.47
CA GLY A 258 0.12 14.46 -2.72
C GLY A 258 -1.09 13.58 -2.46
N LEU A 259 -2.05 13.60 -3.38
CA LEU A 259 -3.23 12.74 -3.30
C LEU A 259 -2.88 11.33 -3.76
N ILE A 260 -3.27 10.33 -2.98
CA ILE A 260 -3.11 8.93 -3.34
C ILE A 260 -4.34 8.51 -4.15
N PRO A 261 -4.20 8.22 -5.45
CA PRO A 261 -5.31 7.75 -6.26
C PRO A 261 -5.69 6.33 -5.82
N THR A 262 -6.97 6.12 -5.54
CA THR A 262 -7.57 4.80 -5.24
C THR A 262 -8.56 4.34 -6.32
N THR A 263 -8.63 5.11 -7.40
CA THR A 263 -9.41 4.85 -8.61
C THR A 263 -8.54 5.12 -9.82
N SER A 264 -8.60 4.26 -10.83
CA SER A 264 -8.01 4.49 -12.14
C SER A 264 -9.00 4.00 -13.20
N SER A 265 -9.22 4.79 -14.25
CA SER A 265 -9.92 4.36 -15.47
C SER A 265 -8.95 3.81 -16.52
N GLU A 266 -7.64 3.83 -16.24
CA GLU A 266 -6.61 3.36 -17.15
C GLU A 266 -6.71 1.84 -17.31
N LYS A 267 -6.75 1.40 -18.57
CA LYS A 267 -6.66 -0.01 -18.93
C LYS A 267 -5.27 -0.25 -19.48
N ALA A 268 -4.60 -1.30 -19.00
CA ALA A 268 -3.37 -1.75 -19.63
C ALA A 268 -3.68 -2.11 -21.09
N GLU A 269 -2.85 -1.61 -22.01
CA GLU A 269 -3.00 -1.91 -23.44
C GLU A 269 -2.48 -3.31 -23.78
N ALA A 270 -1.66 -3.88 -22.90
CA ALA A 270 -1.48 -5.33 -22.83
C ALA A 270 -2.83 -5.90 -22.40
N GLY A 271 -3.52 -6.57 -23.33
CA GLY A 271 -4.89 -7.08 -23.14
C GLY A 271 -5.08 -7.78 -21.79
N ALA A 272 -6.32 -7.80 -21.32
CA ALA A 272 -6.68 -8.47 -20.08
C ALA A 272 -5.99 -9.85 -20.01
N PRO A 273 -5.40 -10.23 -18.86
CA PRO A 273 -4.82 -11.56 -18.73
C PRO A 273 -5.86 -12.56 -19.20
N ALA A 274 -5.46 -13.45 -20.11
CA ALA A 274 -6.36 -14.47 -20.63
C ALA A 274 -6.99 -15.18 -19.43
N PHE A 275 -8.32 -15.29 -19.43
CA PHE A 275 -9.00 -16.03 -18.39
C PHE A 275 -8.45 -17.46 -18.40
N ASP A 276 -7.91 -17.88 -17.27
CA ASP A 276 -7.33 -19.21 -17.15
C ASP A 276 -8.46 -20.23 -16.93
N ASP A 277 -9.02 -20.70 -18.04
CA ASP A 277 -10.03 -21.77 -18.07
C ASP A 277 -9.53 -23.05 -17.40
N THR A 278 -8.21 -23.26 -17.29
CA THR A 278 -7.67 -24.44 -16.63
C THR A 278 -7.67 -24.30 -15.10
N ALA A 279 -7.38 -23.10 -14.59
CA ALA A 279 -7.41 -22.80 -13.16
C ALA A 279 -8.84 -22.55 -12.64
N PHE A 280 -9.70 -21.87 -13.40
CA PHE A 280 -11.05 -21.48 -12.97
C PHE A 280 -12.16 -21.82 -13.98
N GLY A 281 -12.01 -22.91 -14.73
CA GLY A 281 -13.04 -23.40 -15.65
C GLY A 281 -14.16 -24.19 -14.96
N PRO A 282 -15.26 -24.51 -15.68
CA PRO A 282 -16.45 -25.17 -15.12
C PRO A 282 -16.17 -26.56 -14.52
N THR A 283 -15.07 -27.20 -14.91
CA THR A 283 -14.65 -28.50 -14.40
C THR A 283 -13.66 -28.41 -13.24
N SER A 284 -13.10 -27.23 -12.97
CA SER A 284 -12.10 -27.00 -11.91
C SER A 284 -12.71 -27.14 -10.51
N ASP A 285 -11.88 -27.56 -9.55
CA ASP A 285 -12.32 -27.66 -8.16
C ASP A 285 -12.52 -26.28 -7.53
N ASP A 286 -11.75 -25.28 -7.96
CA ASP A 286 -11.88 -23.89 -7.49
C ASP A 286 -13.21 -23.27 -7.94
N PHE A 287 -13.62 -23.50 -9.19
CA PHE A 287 -14.95 -23.08 -9.65
C PHE A 287 -16.07 -23.77 -8.86
N LYS A 288 -15.98 -25.08 -8.62
CA LYS A 288 -16.98 -25.81 -7.81
C LYS A 288 -17.01 -25.35 -6.36
N ALA A 289 -15.87 -24.99 -5.79
CA ALA A 289 -15.77 -24.45 -4.43
C ALA A 289 -16.34 -23.02 -4.32
N HIS A 290 -16.34 -22.27 -5.42
CA HIS A 290 -16.94 -20.94 -5.52
C HIS A 290 -18.48 -20.99 -5.61
N LEU A 291 -19.08 -22.11 -6.02
CA LEU A 291 -20.53 -22.27 -6.09
C LEU A 291 -21.17 -22.32 -4.70
N VAL A 292 -22.25 -21.56 -4.51
CA VAL A 292 -23.07 -21.63 -3.30
C VAL A 292 -23.71 -23.02 -3.21
N GLY A 293 -23.80 -23.60 -2.01
CA GLY A 293 -24.10 -25.02 -1.76
C GLY A 293 -25.04 -25.73 -2.75
N PRO A 294 -26.27 -25.22 -3.00
CA PRO A 294 -27.17 -25.82 -4.00
C PRO A 294 -26.61 -25.93 -5.42
N LEU A 295 -25.88 -24.92 -5.89
CA LEU A 295 -25.21 -24.94 -7.20
C LEU A 295 -24.01 -25.91 -7.21
N ALA A 296 -23.39 -26.13 -6.06
CA ALA A 296 -22.37 -27.17 -5.87
C ALA A 296 -22.97 -28.59 -5.73
N GLY A 297 -24.30 -28.75 -5.85
CA GLY A 297 -24.99 -30.04 -5.72
C GLY A 297 -25.25 -30.48 -4.26
N LEU A 298 -25.07 -29.59 -3.29
CA LEU A 298 -25.36 -29.86 -1.88
C LEU A 298 -26.83 -29.60 -1.55
N ALA A 299 -27.41 -30.44 -0.70
CA ALA A 299 -28.76 -30.21 -0.19
C ALA A 299 -28.81 -28.94 0.69
N ASP A 300 -29.87 -28.14 0.54
CA ASP A 300 -30.14 -26.99 1.39
C ASP A 300 -31.62 -26.94 1.78
N VAL A 301 -31.93 -26.12 2.78
CA VAL A 301 -33.28 -25.91 3.33
C VAL A 301 -33.70 -24.49 3.00
N PHE A 302 -34.88 -24.34 2.39
CA PHE A 302 -35.46 -23.04 2.11
C PHE A 302 -36.14 -22.46 3.37
N PRO A 303 -36.01 -21.14 3.61
CA PRO A 303 -36.74 -20.46 4.66
C PRO A 303 -38.25 -20.54 4.38
N ARG A 304 -39.07 -20.76 5.42
CA ARG A 304 -40.54 -20.82 5.32
C ARG A 304 -41.05 -21.74 4.18
N PRO A 305 -40.78 -23.06 4.24
CA PRO A 305 -41.18 -23.98 3.17
C PRO A 305 -42.68 -23.90 2.87
N GLY A 306 -43.03 -23.90 1.57
CA GLY A 306 -44.41 -23.80 1.10
C GLY A 306 -44.98 -22.36 1.05
N ARG A 307 -44.20 -21.34 1.41
CA ARG A 307 -44.56 -19.93 1.23
C ARG A 307 -43.96 -19.37 -0.06
N ALA A 308 -44.66 -18.40 -0.65
CA ALA A 308 -44.13 -17.63 -1.77
C ALA A 308 -42.95 -16.77 -1.33
N LEU A 309 -41.94 -16.65 -2.19
CA LEU A 309 -40.81 -15.76 -1.97
C LEU A 309 -41.22 -14.32 -2.28
N THR A 310 -41.29 -13.49 -1.24
CA THR A 310 -41.63 -12.07 -1.33
C THR A 310 -40.47 -11.21 -0.80
N PRO A 311 -40.31 -9.95 -1.26
CA PRO A 311 -39.18 -9.10 -0.85
C PRO A 311 -39.06 -8.86 0.66
N ASP A 312 -40.18 -8.84 1.38
CA ASP A 312 -40.25 -8.67 2.85
C ASP A 312 -39.59 -9.81 3.61
N LEU A 313 -39.51 -11.02 3.03
CA LEU A 313 -38.81 -12.15 3.64
C LEU A 313 -37.30 -11.89 3.79
N ALA A 314 -36.71 -10.97 3.02
CA ALA A 314 -35.31 -10.59 3.18
C ALA A 314 -34.99 -10.04 4.59
N ALA A 315 -35.99 -9.49 5.30
CA ALA A 315 -35.83 -9.03 6.68
C ALA A 315 -35.44 -10.16 7.65
N ILE A 316 -35.77 -11.42 7.34
CA ILE A 316 -35.40 -12.61 8.13
C ILE A 316 -33.87 -12.74 8.25
N ALA A 317 -33.11 -12.39 7.21
CA ALA A 317 -31.63 -12.44 7.25
C ALA A 317 -31.04 -11.46 8.28
N GLY A 318 -31.74 -10.34 8.51
CA GLY A 318 -31.37 -9.28 9.45
C GLY A 318 -31.78 -9.56 10.90
N ASN A 319 -32.80 -10.39 11.13
CA ASN A 319 -33.33 -10.66 12.46
C ASN A 319 -32.52 -11.78 13.18
N PRO A 320 -31.75 -11.47 14.23
CA PRO A 320 -30.95 -12.46 14.95
C PRO A 320 -31.78 -13.49 15.71
N ALA A 321 -33.05 -13.20 16.02
CA ALA A 321 -33.94 -14.09 16.75
C ALA A 321 -34.75 -15.03 15.84
N ASP A 322 -34.67 -14.87 14.52
CA ASP A 322 -35.44 -15.70 13.59
C ASP A 322 -34.73 -17.06 13.35
N PRO A 323 -35.42 -18.20 13.53
CA PRO A 323 -34.84 -19.53 13.31
C PRO A 323 -34.40 -19.78 11.86
N ASP A 324 -35.05 -19.13 10.88
CA ASP A 324 -34.76 -19.30 9.46
C ASP A 324 -33.67 -18.35 8.95
N ARG A 325 -33.07 -17.52 9.82
CA ARG A 325 -32.05 -16.53 9.46
C ARG A 325 -30.92 -17.10 8.62
N SER A 326 -30.38 -18.26 9.02
CA SER A 326 -29.26 -18.90 8.32
C SER A 326 -29.67 -19.44 6.95
N ALA A 327 -30.88 -20.00 6.84
CA ALA A 327 -31.44 -20.46 5.56
C ALA A 327 -31.70 -19.28 4.62
N MET A 328 -32.24 -18.17 5.13
CA MET A 328 -32.46 -16.96 4.35
C MET A 328 -31.16 -16.36 3.83
N LYS A 329 -30.09 -16.32 4.64
CA LYS A 329 -28.77 -15.84 4.20
C LYS A 329 -28.20 -16.68 3.07
N ARG A 330 -28.33 -18.01 3.13
CA ARG A 330 -27.87 -18.91 2.06
C ARG A 330 -28.69 -18.72 0.78
N LEU A 331 -30.01 -18.57 0.91
CA LEU A 331 -30.87 -18.27 -0.23
C LEU A 331 -30.52 -16.94 -0.91
N LEU A 332 -30.24 -15.88 -0.15
CA LEU A 332 -29.83 -14.60 -0.71
C LEU A 332 -28.47 -14.67 -1.41
N LEU A 333 -27.53 -15.46 -0.90
CA LEU A 333 -26.24 -15.72 -1.58
C LEU A 333 -26.45 -16.48 -2.90
N LEU A 334 -27.32 -17.49 -2.90
CA LEU A 334 -27.69 -18.23 -4.11
C LEU A 334 -28.30 -17.29 -5.16
N LEU A 335 -29.29 -16.48 -4.79
CA LEU A 335 -29.95 -15.55 -5.71
C LEU A 335 -28.98 -14.50 -6.25
N ARG A 336 -28.08 -14.00 -5.41
CA ARG A 336 -27.02 -13.07 -5.84
C ARG A 336 -26.11 -13.71 -6.89
N GLN A 337 -25.65 -14.94 -6.63
CA GLN A 337 -24.77 -15.64 -7.57
C GLN A 337 -25.48 -15.89 -8.91
N LEU A 338 -26.74 -16.34 -8.87
CA LEU A 338 -27.54 -16.52 -10.08
C LEU A 338 -27.79 -15.22 -10.85
N ALA A 339 -28.13 -14.13 -10.15
CA ALA A 339 -28.47 -12.86 -10.79
C ALA A 339 -27.25 -12.08 -11.30
N VAL A 340 -26.14 -12.09 -10.56
CA VAL A 340 -25.00 -11.20 -10.82
C VAL A 340 -23.86 -11.92 -11.53
N GLU A 341 -23.62 -13.19 -11.19
CA GLU A 341 -22.49 -13.94 -11.74
C GLU A 341 -22.89 -14.81 -12.93
N PHE A 342 -24.12 -15.34 -12.95
CA PHE A 342 -24.64 -16.17 -14.04
C PHE A 342 -25.67 -15.49 -14.93
N ASP A 343 -26.08 -14.26 -14.59
CA ASP A 343 -27.08 -13.48 -15.32
C ASP A 343 -28.38 -14.25 -15.61
N ALA A 344 -28.77 -15.16 -14.71
CA ALA A 344 -29.81 -16.16 -14.95
C ALA A 344 -31.24 -15.58 -15.07
N PHE A 345 -31.41 -14.29 -14.77
CA PHE A 345 -32.70 -13.60 -14.76
C PHE A 345 -32.76 -12.40 -15.73
N ALA A 346 -31.72 -12.18 -16.54
CA ALA A 346 -31.83 -11.24 -17.63
C ALA A 346 -32.78 -11.81 -18.70
N ASP A 347 -33.65 -10.96 -19.24
CA ASP A 347 -34.41 -11.28 -20.44
C ASP A 347 -33.40 -11.39 -21.59
N GLY A 348 -33.13 -12.61 -22.03
CA GLY A 348 -32.17 -12.89 -23.10
C GLY A 348 -32.48 -12.06 -24.36
N ALA A 349 -31.46 -11.38 -24.85
CA ALA A 349 -31.37 -10.91 -26.24
C ALA A 349 -30.45 -11.87 -27.02
#